data_AF-A0A1G9IIZ0-F1
#
_entry.id   AF-A0A1G9IIZ0-F1
#
_cell.length_a   1.000
_cell.length_b   1.000
_cell.length_c   1.000
_cell.angle_alpha   90.00
_cell.angle_beta   90.00
_cell.angle_gamma   90.00
#
_symmetry.space_group_name_H-M   'P 1'
#
loop_
_entity.id
_entity.type
_entity.pdbx_description
1 polymer ?
#
loop_
_entity_poly.entity_id
_entity_poly.type
_entity_poly.pdbx_seq_one_letter_code
_entity_poly.pdbx_strand_id
1 'polypeptide(L)'
;MRYRRAVERLRMLARACDQTRRVPVDEPFLREAYVFGDLVAGADPVEQIEVVLVLNLPPEEVSWGTQPPGTAWLVDFLELDKGGVAYRWRSRRDPVANHRIHDPVRFWSLEGIDESVLEALEHRRQEDLRRPATETPAEPADVEGELRTALEHLRAVHAAYWDRKWRREHRGLSRHPEHHLWEAVQGYLDLLDVRGE
;
A
#
# COMPACT_ATOMS: atom_id res chain seq x y z
N MET A 1 -5.68 8.17 17.25
CA MET A 1 -5.93 6.89 17.95
C MET A 1 -4.84 6.65 19.00
N ARG A 2 -5.16 6.06 20.16
CA ARG A 2 -4.13 5.70 21.16
C ARG A 2 -3.20 4.61 20.61
N TYR A 3 -1.91 4.71 20.89
CA TYR A 3 -0.88 3.78 20.38
C TYR A 3 -1.25 2.30 20.55
N ARG A 4 -1.65 1.88 21.76
CA ARG A 4 -2.03 0.47 22.02
C ARG A 4 -3.14 -0.02 21.09
N ARG A 5 -4.12 0.85 20.80
CA ARG A 5 -5.23 0.53 19.89
C ARG A 5 -4.76 0.43 18.44
N ALA A 6 -3.77 1.24 18.06
CA ALA A 6 -3.15 1.15 16.75
C ALA A 6 -2.43 -0.20 16.55
N VAL A 7 -1.65 -0.64 17.54
CA VAL A 7 -0.99 -1.98 17.51
C VAL A 7 -2.01 -3.11 17.46
N GLU A 8 -3.09 -3.05 18.26
CA GLU A 8 -4.19 -4.03 18.20
C GLU A 8 -4.82 -4.10 16.79
N ARG A 9 -5.07 -2.94 16.16
CA ARG A 9 -5.65 -2.89 14.81
C ARG A 9 -4.66 -3.41 13.75
N LEU A 10 -3.37 -3.13 13.89
CA LEU A 10 -2.33 -3.70 13.02
C LEU A 10 -2.28 -5.24 13.15
N ARG A 11 -2.38 -5.79 14.37
CA ARG A 11 -2.44 -7.24 14.59
C ARG A 11 -3.69 -7.88 13.96
N MET A 12 -4.83 -7.20 14.01
CA MET A 12 -6.03 -7.65 13.30
C MET A 12 -5.83 -7.65 11.78
N LEU A 13 -5.19 -6.60 11.24
CA LEU A 13 -4.86 -6.52 9.82
C LEU A 13 -3.90 -7.64 9.40
N ALA A 14 -2.85 -7.92 10.18
CA ALA A 14 -1.92 -9.03 9.91
C ALA A 14 -2.61 -10.39 9.83
N ARG A 15 -3.57 -10.65 10.74
CA ARG A 15 -4.40 -11.87 10.72
C ARG A 15 -5.34 -11.91 9.53
N ALA A 16 -5.85 -10.77 9.08
CA ALA A 16 -6.66 -10.71 7.87
C ALA A 16 -5.79 -11.01 6.63
N CYS A 17 -4.59 -10.43 6.54
CA CYS A 17 -3.63 -10.76 5.49
C CYS A 17 -3.31 -12.27 5.46
N ASP A 18 -3.05 -12.92 6.60
CA ASP A 18 -2.79 -14.38 6.65
C ASP A 18 -3.97 -15.22 6.13
N GLN A 19 -5.21 -14.76 6.33
CA GLN A 19 -6.38 -15.45 5.79
C GLN A 19 -6.44 -15.40 4.26
N THR A 20 -5.89 -14.36 3.63
CA THR A 20 -5.85 -14.29 2.15
C THR A 20 -4.99 -15.39 1.53
N ARG A 21 -3.96 -15.88 2.24
CA ARG A 21 -3.10 -17.00 1.81
C ARG A 21 -3.85 -18.33 1.74
N ARG A 22 -4.95 -18.48 2.48
CA ARG A 22 -5.69 -19.75 2.58
C ARG A 22 -6.56 -20.03 1.35
N VAL A 23 -6.62 -19.10 0.40
CA VAL A 23 -7.27 -19.31 -0.90
C VAL A 23 -6.27 -20.00 -1.82
N PRO A 24 -6.55 -21.24 -2.29
CA PRO A 24 -5.63 -21.96 -3.16
C PRO A 24 -5.61 -21.29 -4.55
N VAL A 25 -4.58 -20.48 -4.79
CA VAL A 25 -4.24 -19.89 -6.08
C VAL A 25 -2.76 -20.13 -6.36
N ASP A 26 -2.42 -20.39 -7.62
CA ASP A 26 -1.03 -20.66 -8.04
C ASP A 26 -0.10 -19.47 -7.72
N GLU A 27 -0.62 -18.25 -7.81
CA GLU A 27 0.09 -17.03 -7.45
C GLU A 27 -0.77 -16.13 -6.53
N PRO A 28 -0.44 -16.01 -5.23
CA PRO A 28 -1.17 -15.14 -4.31
C PRO A 28 -1.13 -13.68 -4.74
N PHE A 29 -2.32 -13.06 -4.82
CA PHE A 29 -2.47 -11.66 -5.24
C PHE A 29 -1.79 -10.68 -4.28
N LEU A 30 -1.97 -10.86 -2.96
CA LEU A 30 -1.24 -10.13 -1.92
C LEU A 30 0.00 -10.94 -1.51
N ARG A 31 1.18 -10.32 -1.54
CA ARG A 31 2.47 -10.97 -1.26
C ARG A 31 3.02 -10.61 0.12
N GLU A 32 3.00 -9.32 0.45
CA GLU A 32 3.61 -8.79 1.66
C GLU A 32 2.84 -7.57 2.16
N ALA A 33 2.98 -7.25 3.45
CA ALA A 33 2.42 -6.07 4.06
C ALA A 33 3.42 -5.42 5.02
N TYR A 34 3.53 -4.09 4.91
CA TYR A 34 4.47 -3.26 5.65
C TYR A 34 3.73 -2.14 6.37
N VAL A 35 4.28 -1.72 7.50
CA VAL A 35 3.83 -0.57 8.27
C VAL A 35 4.93 0.48 8.30
N PHE A 36 4.57 1.76 8.28
CA PHE A 36 5.51 2.88 8.35
C PHE A 36 4.88 4.07 9.10
N GLY A 37 5.62 5.17 9.20
CA GLY A 37 5.13 6.43 9.77
C GLY A 37 4.98 6.43 11.29
N ASP A 38 3.99 7.15 11.79
CA ASP A 38 3.76 7.45 13.22
C ASP A 38 3.82 6.23 14.15
N LEU A 39 3.25 5.11 13.70
CA LEU A 39 3.20 3.90 14.51
C LEU A 39 4.60 3.30 14.71
N VAL A 40 5.43 3.31 13.66
CA VAL A 40 6.83 2.86 13.71
C VAL A 40 7.69 3.86 14.48
N ALA A 41 7.39 5.16 14.39
CA ALA A 41 8.06 6.21 15.15
C ALA A 41 7.67 6.25 16.64
N GLY A 42 6.66 5.50 17.07
CA GLY A 42 6.23 5.44 18.48
C GLY A 42 5.34 6.61 18.92
N ALA A 43 4.74 7.34 17.99
CA ALA A 43 3.87 8.48 18.29
C ALA A 43 2.64 8.08 19.12
N ASP A 44 2.19 8.93 20.04
CA ASP A 44 0.95 8.74 20.80
C ASP A 44 0.31 10.11 21.09
N PRO A 45 -0.82 10.45 20.46
CA PRO A 45 -1.66 9.59 19.61
C PRO A 45 -1.07 9.34 18.20
N VAL A 46 -1.40 8.18 17.63
CA VAL A 46 -1.17 7.86 16.21
C VAL A 46 -2.34 8.40 15.39
N GLU A 47 -2.11 9.23 14.38
CA GLU A 47 -3.20 9.78 13.56
C GLU A 47 -3.93 8.67 12.80
N GLN A 48 -3.17 7.88 12.04
CA GLN A 48 -3.61 6.75 11.24
C GLN A 48 -2.51 5.70 11.14
N ILE A 49 -2.88 4.44 10.94
CA ILE A 49 -1.91 3.38 10.67
C ILE A 49 -1.56 3.45 9.19
N GLU A 50 -0.34 3.86 8.86
CA GLU A 50 0.13 3.89 7.48
C GLU A 50 0.69 2.51 7.08
N VAL A 51 0.10 1.90 6.05
CA VAL A 51 0.46 0.57 5.58
C VAL A 51 0.72 0.54 4.07
N VAL A 52 1.57 -0.40 3.67
CA VAL A 52 1.82 -0.72 2.26
C VAL A 52 1.47 -2.18 2.03
N LEU A 53 0.71 -2.44 0.98
CA LEU A 53 0.32 -3.78 0.55
C LEU A 53 1.00 -4.07 -0.79
N VAL A 54 1.83 -5.11 -0.81
CA VAL A 54 2.62 -5.48 -2.00
C VAL A 54 1.85 -6.53 -2.80
N LEU A 55 1.55 -6.19 -4.05
CA LEU A 55 0.74 -7.00 -4.96
C LEU A 55 1.62 -7.80 -5.93
N ASN A 56 1.13 -8.97 -6.31
CA ASN A 56 1.67 -9.76 -7.42
C ASN A 56 1.18 -9.21 -8.77
N LEU A 57 1.36 -7.91 -8.99
CA LEU A 57 1.06 -7.20 -10.23
C LEU A 57 2.31 -6.51 -10.73
N PRO A 58 2.45 -6.27 -12.05
CA PRO A 58 3.59 -5.54 -12.59
C PRO A 58 3.46 -4.02 -12.27
N PRO A 59 4.57 -3.25 -12.25
CA PRO A 59 4.58 -1.82 -11.89
C PRO A 59 3.58 -0.97 -12.67
N GLU A 60 3.36 -1.30 -13.95
CA GLU A 60 2.47 -0.58 -14.86
C GLU A 60 1.00 -0.65 -14.41
N GLU A 61 0.64 -1.69 -13.65
CA GLU A 61 -0.71 -1.87 -13.08
C GLU A 61 -0.83 -1.32 -11.65
N VAL A 62 0.29 -0.94 -11.02
CA VAL A 62 0.34 -0.45 -9.63
C VAL A 62 0.91 0.97 -9.59
N SER A 63 0.33 1.85 -10.40
CA SER A 63 0.72 3.26 -10.44
C SER A 63 0.53 3.94 -9.07
N TRP A 64 1.49 4.79 -8.70
CA TRP A 64 1.49 5.48 -7.41
C TRP A 64 0.18 6.23 -7.13
N GLY A 65 -0.33 6.11 -5.91
CA GLY A 65 -1.55 6.81 -5.48
C GLY A 65 -2.86 6.28 -6.08
N THR A 66 -2.81 5.26 -6.94
CA THR A 66 -4.01 4.68 -7.58
C THR A 66 -4.46 3.40 -6.91
N GLN A 67 -5.71 3.00 -7.16
CA GLN A 67 -6.19 1.67 -6.81
C GLN A 67 -6.04 0.69 -8.01
N PRO A 68 -5.14 -0.32 -7.91
CA PRO A 68 -4.91 -1.30 -8.97
C PRO A 68 -6.14 -2.16 -9.29
N PRO A 69 -6.24 -2.71 -10.52
CA PRO A 69 -7.32 -3.62 -10.88
C PRO A 69 -7.37 -4.84 -9.95
N GLY A 70 -8.58 -5.32 -9.65
CA GLY A 70 -8.78 -6.51 -8.82
C GLY A 70 -8.53 -6.33 -7.32
N THR A 71 -8.25 -5.12 -6.83
CA THR A 71 -8.02 -4.86 -5.39
C THR A 71 -9.29 -4.62 -4.58
N ALA A 72 -10.45 -4.41 -5.22
CA ALA A 72 -11.67 -4.01 -4.52
C ALA A 72 -12.13 -5.03 -3.47
N TRP A 73 -12.01 -6.33 -3.76
CA TRP A 73 -12.29 -7.38 -2.77
C TRP A 73 -11.32 -7.34 -1.59
N LEU A 74 -10.06 -6.97 -1.83
CA LEU A 74 -9.03 -6.92 -0.80
C LEU A 74 -9.25 -5.73 0.14
N VAL A 75 -9.69 -4.59 -0.40
CA VAL A 75 -10.10 -3.41 0.40
C VAL A 75 -11.23 -3.78 1.36
N ASP A 76 -12.28 -4.44 0.85
CA ASP A 76 -13.43 -4.88 1.66
C ASP A 76 -13.03 -5.94 2.69
N PHE A 77 -12.29 -6.97 2.25
CA PHE A 77 -11.86 -8.08 3.10
C PHE A 77 -10.92 -7.65 4.24
N LEU A 78 -10.01 -6.71 3.98
CA LEU A 78 -9.10 -6.15 4.98
C LEU A 78 -9.71 -4.95 5.73
N GLU A 79 -10.94 -4.54 5.39
CA GLU A 79 -11.63 -3.39 5.97
C GLU A 79 -10.81 -2.09 5.93
N LEU A 80 -10.10 -1.84 4.82
CA LEU A 80 -9.18 -0.70 4.71
C LEU A 80 -9.92 0.65 4.63
N ASP A 81 -11.20 0.63 4.27
CA ASP A 81 -12.06 1.80 4.12
C ASP A 81 -12.83 2.17 5.40
N LYS A 82 -12.75 1.36 6.48
CA LYS A 82 -13.44 1.61 7.76
C LYS A 82 -12.76 2.68 8.64
N GLY A 83 -11.71 3.32 8.13
CA GLY A 83 -10.97 4.39 8.80
C GLY A 83 -9.90 3.89 9.78
N GLY A 84 -8.99 4.81 10.14
CA GLY A 84 -7.84 4.53 11.02
C GLY A 84 -6.68 3.79 10.35
N VAL A 85 -6.80 3.47 9.07
CA VAL A 85 -5.74 2.90 8.23
C VAL A 85 -5.63 3.75 6.96
N ALA A 86 -4.43 4.22 6.65
CA ALA A 86 -4.09 4.78 5.35
C ALA A 86 -3.22 3.77 4.63
N TYR A 87 -3.60 3.37 3.42
CA TYR A 87 -2.92 2.31 2.69
C TYR A 87 -2.37 2.81 1.36
N ARG A 88 -1.32 2.14 0.90
CA ARG A 88 -0.71 2.30 -0.43
C ARG A 88 -0.46 0.92 -1.03
N TRP A 89 -0.49 0.86 -2.36
CA TRP A 89 -0.18 -0.35 -3.11
C TRP A 89 1.23 -0.25 -3.69
N ARG A 90 1.94 -1.37 -3.74
CA ARG A 90 3.22 -1.49 -4.45
C ARG A 90 3.26 -2.76 -5.27
N SER A 91 3.94 -2.72 -6.42
CA SER A 91 4.29 -3.95 -7.13
C SER A 91 5.34 -4.72 -6.35
N ARG A 92 5.32 -6.04 -6.39
CA ARG A 92 6.45 -6.86 -5.88
C ARG A 92 7.76 -6.61 -6.62
N ARG A 93 7.70 -5.98 -7.80
CA ARG A 93 8.86 -5.72 -8.67
C ARG A 93 9.50 -4.36 -8.36
N ASP A 94 8.87 -3.52 -7.55
CA ASP A 94 9.39 -2.21 -7.16
C ASP A 94 9.83 -2.22 -5.69
N PRO A 95 10.77 -1.34 -5.30
CA PRO A 95 11.08 -1.09 -3.91
C PRO A 95 9.82 -0.69 -3.12
N VAL A 96 9.69 -1.14 -1.88
CA VAL A 96 8.56 -0.71 -1.01
C VAL A 96 8.75 0.74 -0.58
N ALA A 97 9.99 1.14 -0.32
CA ALA A 97 10.34 2.50 0.09
C ALA A 97 10.34 3.46 -1.12
N ASN A 98 9.86 4.68 -0.89
CA ASN A 98 9.92 5.80 -1.85
C ASN A 98 9.92 7.14 -1.10
N HIS A 99 9.62 8.23 -1.79
CA HIS A 99 9.57 9.58 -1.22
C HIS A 99 8.55 9.76 -0.10
N ARG A 100 7.52 8.91 0.00
CA ARG A 100 6.47 8.98 1.03
C ARG A 100 6.56 7.85 2.06
N ILE A 101 7.12 6.71 1.67
CA ILE A 101 7.26 5.50 2.48
C ILE A 101 8.72 5.41 2.94
N HIS A 102 8.99 5.91 4.14
CA HIS A 102 10.31 5.85 4.76
C HIS A 102 10.39 4.70 5.77
N ASP A 103 11.52 3.99 5.76
CA ASP A 103 11.84 2.89 6.69
C ASP A 103 10.68 1.90 6.94
N PRO A 104 10.04 1.34 5.89
CA PRO A 104 8.92 0.43 6.06
C PRO A 104 9.34 -0.86 6.79
N VAL A 105 8.53 -1.29 7.76
CA VAL A 105 8.74 -2.51 8.54
C VAL A 105 7.73 -3.56 8.13
N ARG A 106 8.21 -4.74 7.68
CA ARG A 106 7.34 -5.84 7.26
C ARG A 106 6.68 -6.48 8.47
N PHE A 107 5.36 -6.55 8.51
CA PHE A 107 4.62 -7.21 9.59
C PHE A 107 3.95 -8.51 9.14
N TRP A 108 3.89 -8.76 7.83
CA TRP A 108 3.32 -9.97 7.25
C TRP A 108 3.90 -10.26 5.85
N SER A 109 4.06 -11.54 5.52
CA SER A 109 4.39 -12.05 4.19
C SER A 109 3.71 -13.39 3.93
N LEU A 110 3.94 -13.98 2.75
CA LEU A 110 3.52 -15.35 2.46
C LEU A 110 4.12 -16.40 3.41
N GLU A 111 5.20 -16.09 4.12
CA GLU A 111 5.79 -16.96 5.15
C GLU A 111 4.96 -16.96 6.44
N GLY A 112 4.23 -15.88 6.70
CA GLY A 112 3.35 -15.72 7.86
C GLY A 112 3.39 -14.32 8.45
N ILE A 113 2.81 -14.17 9.64
CA ILE A 113 2.87 -12.95 10.44
C ILE A 113 4.26 -12.84 11.10
N ASP A 114 4.86 -11.65 11.05
CA ASP A 114 6.09 -11.35 11.79
C ASP A 114 5.74 -10.97 13.23
N GLU A 115 5.60 -11.97 14.09
CA GLU A 115 5.25 -11.77 15.50
C GLU A 115 6.32 -10.95 16.24
N SER A 116 7.59 -11.02 15.83
CA SER A 116 8.66 -10.26 16.47
C SER A 116 8.48 -8.75 16.31
N VAL A 117 8.01 -8.32 15.12
CA VAL A 117 7.67 -6.92 14.84
C VAL A 117 6.46 -6.48 15.66
N LEU A 118 5.41 -7.30 15.73
CA LEU A 118 4.21 -6.96 16.50
C LEU A 118 4.50 -6.89 18.01
N GLU A 119 5.33 -7.78 18.54
CA GLU A 119 5.78 -7.76 19.93
C GLU A 119 6.66 -6.54 20.23
N ALA A 120 7.58 -6.18 19.33
CA ALA A 120 8.41 -4.99 19.47
C ALA A 120 7.55 -3.71 19.50
N LEU A 121 6.56 -3.60 18.61
CA LEU A 121 5.59 -2.51 18.62
C LEU A 121 4.77 -2.49 19.93
N GLU A 122 4.27 -3.64 20.40
CA GLU A 122 3.50 -3.74 21.63
C GLU A 122 4.28 -3.23 22.86
N HIS A 123 5.58 -3.53 22.93
CA HIS A 123 6.48 -3.13 24.02
C HIS A 123 7.17 -1.78 23.78
N ARG A 124 6.88 -1.09 22.67
CA ARG A 124 7.52 0.17 22.27
C ARG A 124 9.06 0.07 22.23
N ARG A 125 9.56 -0.98 21.60
CA ARG A 125 11.00 -1.18 21.34
C ARG A 125 11.28 -0.88 19.87
N GLN A 126 11.26 0.40 19.50
CA GLN A 126 11.45 0.82 18.10
C GLN A 126 12.83 0.42 17.56
N GLU A 127 13.83 0.37 18.44
CA GLU A 127 15.18 -0.11 18.16
C GLU A 127 15.24 -1.58 17.75
N ASP A 128 14.28 -2.40 18.21
CA ASP A 128 14.19 -3.83 17.92
C ASP A 128 13.43 -4.12 16.62
N LEU A 129 12.80 -3.11 16.01
CA LEU A 129 12.11 -3.26 14.74
C LEU A 129 13.15 -3.59 13.68
N ARG A 130 13.24 -4.88 13.34
CA ARG A 130 14.08 -5.38 12.25
C ARG A 130 13.68 -4.68 10.97
N ARG A 131 14.45 -3.66 10.63
CA ARG A 131 14.54 -3.16 9.27
C ARG A 131 15.14 -4.30 8.46
N PRO A 132 14.54 -4.75 7.35
CA PRO A 132 15.06 -5.89 6.60
C PRO A 132 16.54 -5.63 6.29
N ALA A 133 17.41 -6.42 6.90
CA ALA A 133 18.86 -6.31 6.80
C ALA A 133 19.42 -7.20 5.67
N THR A 134 18.57 -7.60 4.70
CA THR A 134 18.98 -8.52 3.63
C THR A 134 18.90 -7.81 2.28
N GLU A 135 20.10 -7.63 1.70
CA GLU A 135 20.41 -7.33 0.29
C GLU A 135 20.26 -5.89 -0.20
N THR A 136 21.19 -5.04 0.23
CA THR A 136 21.32 -3.61 -0.16
C THR A 136 20.18 -2.78 0.45
N PRO A 137 20.42 -1.57 0.97
CA PRO A 137 19.31 -0.63 1.14
C PRO A 137 18.60 -0.60 -0.21
N ALA A 138 17.37 -1.08 -0.31
CA ALA A 138 16.61 -0.94 -1.54
C ALA A 138 16.63 0.56 -1.81
N GLU A 139 17.34 0.96 -2.85
CA GLU A 139 17.41 2.37 -3.20
C GLU A 139 15.96 2.85 -3.27
N PRO A 140 15.64 4.01 -2.65
CA PRO A 140 14.30 4.54 -2.74
C PRO A 140 13.89 4.53 -4.20
N ALA A 141 12.66 4.12 -4.47
CA ALA A 141 12.23 3.93 -5.84
C ALA A 141 12.55 5.16 -6.71
N ASP A 142 13.02 4.90 -7.93
CA ASP A 142 13.36 5.93 -8.90
C ASP A 142 12.11 6.77 -9.19
N VAL A 143 12.09 7.99 -8.63
CA VAL A 143 10.96 8.92 -8.75
C VAL A 143 10.66 9.23 -10.22
N GLU A 144 11.68 9.29 -11.08
CA GLU A 144 11.47 9.55 -12.51
C GLU A 144 10.81 8.33 -13.20
N GLY A 145 11.21 7.13 -12.81
CA GLY A 145 10.56 5.88 -13.22
C GLY A 145 9.09 5.82 -12.78
N GLU A 146 8.79 6.13 -11.52
CA GLU A 146 7.42 6.17 -11.01
C GLU A 146 6.57 7.25 -11.68
N LEU A 147 7.15 8.43 -11.90
CA LEU A 147 6.47 9.55 -12.55
C LEU A 147 6.09 9.20 -14.00
N ARG A 148 6.97 8.53 -14.74
CA ARG A 148 6.68 8.03 -16.09
C ARG A 148 5.52 7.04 -16.07
N THR A 149 5.54 6.07 -15.17
CA THR A 149 4.44 5.10 -15.01
C THR A 149 3.12 5.79 -14.64
N ALA A 150 3.15 6.74 -13.71
CA ALA A 150 1.97 7.52 -13.32
C ALA A 150 1.41 8.35 -14.48
N LEU A 151 2.29 8.98 -15.28
CA LEU A 151 1.89 9.74 -16.47
C LEU A 151 1.28 8.85 -17.56
N GLU A 152 1.85 7.67 -17.81
CA GLU A 152 1.31 6.69 -18.74
C GLU A 152 -0.09 6.23 -18.30
N HIS A 153 -0.25 5.93 -17.01
CA HIS A 153 -1.55 5.55 -16.44
C HIS A 153 -2.58 6.69 -16.54
N LEU A 154 -2.19 7.92 -16.20
CA LEU A 154 -3.06 9.09 -16.33
C LEU A 154 -3.52 9.30 -17.78
N ARG A 155 -2.60 9.15 -18.75
CA ARG A 155 -2.94 9.23 -20.18
C ARG A 155 -3.92 8.14 -20.59
N ALA A 156 -3.74 6.91 -20.11
CA ALA A 156 -4.64 5.80 -20.39
C ALA A 156 -6.04 6.05 -19.82
N VAL A 157 -6.15 6.47 -18.55
CA VAL A 157 -7.43 6.81 -17.91
C VAL A 157 -8.10 7.97 -18.64
N HIS A 158 -7.36 9.05 -18.94
CA HIS A 158 -7.87 10.20 -19.65
C HIS A 158 -8.43 9.82 -21.04
N ALA A 159 -7.72 8.98 -21.79
CA ALA A 159 -8.16 8.52 -23.11
C ALA A 159 -9.43 7.63 -23.04
N ALA A 160 -9.56 6.81 -22.00
CA ALA A 160 -10.68 5.90 -21.82
C ALA A 160 -11.88 6.50 -21.07
N TYR A 161 -11.72 7.66 -20.43
CA TYR A 161 -12.67 8.19 -19.44
C TYR A 161 -14.11 8.37 -19.97
N TRP A 162 -14.23 8.74 -21.26
CA TRP A 162 -15.53 8.91 -21.93
C TRP A 162 -16.06 7.64 -22.61
N ASP A 163 -15.27 6.57 -22.65
CA ASP A 163 -15.74 5.29 -23.20
C ASP A 163 -16.82 4.67 -22.30
N ARG A 164 -17.96 4.34 -22.92
CA ARG A 164 -19.14 3.85 -22.18
C ARG A 164 -18.90 2.49 -21.55
N LYS A 165 -18.12 1.62 -22.18
CA LYS A 165 -17.81 0.29 -21.66
C LYS A 165 -16.88 0.42 -20.46
N TRP A 166 -15.82 1.20 -20.59
CA TRP A 166 -14.86 1.50 -19.52
C TRP A 166 -15.55 2.08 -18.29
N ARG A 167 -16.40 3.11 -18.45
CA ARG A 167 -17.14 3.72 -17.33
C ARG A 167 -18.07 2.75 -16.60
N ARG A 168 -18.62 1.76 -17.32
CA ARG A 168 -19.47 0.72 -16.72
C ARG A 168 -18.64 -0.28 -15.94
N GLU A 169 -17.48 -0.66 -16.46
CA GLU A 169 -16.55 -1.60 -15.81
C GLU A 169 -15.85 -0.98 -14.58
N HIS A 170 -15.66 0.34 -14.58
CA HIS A 170 -15.03 1.10 -13.50
C HIS A 170 -16.04 1.74 -12.55
N ARG A 171 -17.18 1.05 -12.36
CA ARG A 171 -18.22 1.39 -11.40
C ARG A 171 -18.52 0.15 -10.55
N GLY A 172 -18.32 0.24 -9.23
CA GLY A 172 -18.59 -0.87 -8.31
C GLY A 172 -18.02 -0.60 -6.93
N LEU A 173 -18.52 -1.28 -5.88
CA LEU A 173 -18.06 -1.19 -4.48
C LEU A 173 -17.72 0.25 -4.05
N SER A 174 -18.71 1.15 -4.15
CA SER A 174 -18.60 2.59 -3.82
C SER A 174 -17.61 3.41 -4.66
N ARG A 175 -17.00 2.81 -5.70
CA ARG A 175 -16.14 3.49 -6.66
C ARG A 175 -16.89 3.87 -7.93
N HIS A 176 -16.43 4.97 -8.50
CA HIS A 176 -16.96 5.58 -9.71
C HIS A 176 -15.81 5.96 -10.64
N PRO A 177 -16.06 6.10 -11.96
CA PRO A 177 -15.06 6.54 -12.93
C PRO A 177 -14.26 7.78 -12.51
N GLU A 178 -14.91 8.70 -11.80
CA GLU A 178 -14.33 9.93 -11.27
C GLU A 178 -13.19 9.66 -10.27
N HIS A 179 -13.29 8.60 -9.46
CA HIS A 179 -12.24 8.22 -8.52
C HIS A 179 -10.96 7.81 -9.24
N HIS A 180 -11.07 7.04 -10.33
CA HIS A 180 -9.91 6.59 -11.11
C HIS A 180 -9.18 7.78 -11.76
N LEU A 181 -9.92 8.75 -12.29
CA LEU A 181 -9.32 9.97 -12.84
C LEU A 181 -8.67 10.82 -11.74
N TRP A 182 -9.37 11.02 -10.61
CA TRP A 182 -8.84 11.80 -9.50
C TRP A 182 -7.56 11.17 -8.92
N GLU A 183 -7.56 9.87 -8.67
CA GLU A 183 -6.40 9.14 -8.16
C GLU A 183 -5.20 9.21 -9.10
N ALA A 184 -5.43 9.02 -10.41
CA ALA A 184 -4.37 9.11 -11.41
C ALA A 184 -3.74 10.51 -11.45
N VAL A 185 -4.57 11.57 -11.33
CA VAL A 185 -4.09 12.96 -11.23
C VAL A 185 -3.32 13.19 -9.94
N GLN A 186 -3.86 12.79 -8.80
CA GLN A 186 -3.22 12.99 -7.50
C GLN A 186 -1.89 12.25 -7.39
N GLY A 187 -1.83 11.00 -7.86
CA GLY A 187 -0.59 10.22 -7.87
C GLY A 187 0.50 10.85 -8.74
N TYR A 188 0.12 11.36 -9.91
CA TYR A 188 1.05 12.08 -10.79
C TYR A 188 1.54 13.39 -10.15
N LEU A 189 0.63 14.20 -9.59
CA LEU A 189 0.99 15.47 -8.96
C LEU A 189 1.89 15.28 -7.73
N ASP A 190 1.61 14.29 -6.89
CA ASP A 190 2.44 13.97 -5.71
C ASP A 190 3.89 13.63 -6.11
N LEU A 191 4.08 12.91 -7.21
CA LEU A 191 5.42 12.62 -7.75
C LEU A 191 6.06 13.83 -8.42
N LEU A 192 5.26 14.68 -9.06
CA LEU A 192 5.74 15.90 -9.71
C LEU A 192 6.29 16.90 -8.68
N ASP A 193 5.57 17.09 -7.57
CA ASP A 193 5.96 17.96 -6.46
C ASP A 193 7.32 17.54 -5.87
N VAL A 194 7.59 16.23 -5.82
CA VAL A 194 8.86 15.66 -5.33
C VAL A 194 10.00 15.94 -6.30
N ARG A 195 9.73 15.91 -7.61
CA ARG A 195 10.73 16.24 -8.64
C ARG A 195 11.15 17.71 -8.58
N GLY A 196 10.32 18.59 -8.00
CA GLY A 196 10.61 20.00 -7.80
C GLY A 196 10.19 20.91 -8.97
N GLU A 197 9.11 20.56 -9.66
CA GLU A 197 8.45 21.43 -10.65
C GLU A 197 7.13 22.02 -10.13
#